data_AF-A0A4Q2KXW5-F1
#
_entry.id   AF-A0A4Q2KXW5-F1
#
_cell.length_a   1.000
_cell.length_b   1.000
_cell.length_c   1.000
_cell.angle_alpha   90.00
_cell.angle_beta   90.00
_cell.angle_gamma   90.00
#
_symmetry.space_group_name_H-M   'P 1'
#
loop_
_entity.id
_entity.type
_entity.pdbx_description
1 polymer ?
#
loop_
_entity_poly.entity_id
_entity_poly.type
_entity_poly.pdbx_seq_one_letter_code
_entity_poly.pdbx_strand_id
1 'polypeptide(L)'
;MKNYFVSLYQVLKVVELASYQENTYSYQNFFDLEKLQLTEKELNIIIRNAVTEKLVTGIALIEGFGFKVIVPQLTTAGYEFLENNSQMKQAYKILKEIKGWIPGMN
;
A
#
# COMPACT_ATOMS: atom_id res chain seq x y z
N MET A 1 -3.74 -10.84 -9.65
CA MET A 1 -4.27 -9.71 -8.86
C MET A 1 -5.65 -9.48 -9.41
N LYS A 2 -6.70 -9.59 -8.58
CA LYS A 2 -8.08 -9.53 -9.10
C LYS A 2 -8.51 -8.11 -9.50
N ASN A 3 -8.03 -7.08 -8.79
CA ASN A 3 -8.28 -5.68 -9.12
C ASN A 3 -7.11 -4.79 -8.66
N TYR A 4 -6.46 -4.11 -9.60
CA TYR A 4 -5.29 -3.28 -9.32
C TYR A 4 -5.57 -2.11 -8.40
N PHE A 5 -6.63 -1.35 -8.63
CA PHE A 5 -6.92 -0.16 -7.84
C PHE A 5 -7.37 -0.51 -6.42
N VAL A 6 -8.05 -1.65 -6.25
CA VAL A 6 -8.33 -2.20 -4.93
C VAL A 6 -7.03 -2.51 -4.21
N SER A 7 -6.14 -3.31 -4.82
CA SER A 7 -4.87 -3.66 -4.19
C SER A 7 -3.94 -2.47 -3.95
N LEU A 8 -3.89 -1.50 -4.86
CA LEU A 8 -3.16 -0.25 -4.68
C LEU A 8 -3.70 0.54 -3.49
N TYR A 9 -5.03 0.72 -3.39
CA TYR A 9 -5.64 1.35 -2.23
C TYR A 9 -5.22 0.64 -0.93
N GLN A 10 -5.25 -0.69 -0.93
CA GLN A 10 -4.86 -1.48 0.23
C GLN A 10 -3.41 -1.23 0.66
N VAL A 11 -2.48 -1.28 -0.31
CA VAL A 11 -1.05 -1.01 -0.09
C VAL A 11 -0.79 0.41 0.40
N LEU A 12 -1.45 1.42 -0.19
CA LEU A 12 -1.30 2.82 0.23
C LEU A 12 -1.80 3.04 1.67
N LYS A 13 -2.91 2.42 2.08
CA LYS A 13 -3.39 2.47 3.48
C LYS A 13 -2.43 1.78 4.45
N VAL A 14 -1.79 0.68 4.04
CA VAL A 14 -0.76 0.02 4.86
C VAL A 14 0.45 0.94 5.04
N VAL A 15 0.91 1.59 3.97
CA VAL A 15 2.01 2.57 4.03
C VAL A 15 1.67 3.75 4.93
N GLU A 16 0.45 4.28 4.82
CA GLU A 16 -0.06 5.34 5.68
C GLU A 16 -0.02 4.94 7.16
N LEU A 17 -0.53 3.76 7.52
CA LEU A 17 -0.49 3.30 8.91
C LEU A 17 0.93 3.03 9.42
N ALA A 18 1.78 2.45 8.57
CA ALA A 18 3.17 2.19 8.90
C ALA A 18 3.94 3.49 9.22
N SER A 19 3.55 4.61 8.61
CA SER A 19 4.18 5.92 8.84
C SER A 19 4.05 6.43 10.29
N TYR A 20 3.07 5.92 11.04
CA TYR A 20 2.82 6.28 12.44
C TYR A 20 3.47 5.31 13.45
N GLN A 21 4.13 4.24 13.00
CA GLN A 21 4.72 3.24 13.88
C GLN A 21 6.19 3.57 14.18
N GLU A 22 6.54 3.65 15.47
CA GLU A 22 7.88 4.12 15.89
C GLU A 22 8.98 3.04 15.85
N ASN A 23 8.71 1.78 15.50
CA ASN A 23 9.71 0.71 15.64
C ASN A 23 9.69 -0.36 14.53
N THR A 24 10.88 -0.56 13.92
CA THR A 24 11.30 -1.67 13.04
C THR A 24 10.74 -1.73 11.61
N TYR A 25 11.49 -1.16 10.68
CA TYR A 25 11.17 -1.12 9.24
C TYR A 25 11.53 -2.42 8.48
N SER A 26 11.02 -3.57 8.92
CA SER A 26 11.01 -4.78 8.06
C SER A 26 9.70 -4.83 7.27
N TYR A 27 9.75 -5.02 5.95
CA TYR A 27 8.53 -5.07 5.10
C TYR A 27 7.55 -6.17 5.54
N GLN A 28 8.06 -7.26 6.11
CA GLN A 28 7.29 -8.39 6.64
C GLN A 28 6.41 -7.99 7.84
N ASN A 29 6.76 -6.89 8.51
CA ASN A 29 5.97 -6.38 9.63
C ASN A 29 4.77 -5.56 9.17
N PHE A 30 4.73 -5.10 7.91
CA PHE A 30 3.70 -4.18 7.42
C PHE A 30 2.75 -4.83 6.40
N PHE A 31 3.27 -5.67 5.50
CA PHE A 31 2.49 -6.25 4.41
C PHE A 31 2.10 -7.69 4.70
N ASP A 32 0.93 -7.88 5.32
CA ASP A 32 0.28 -9.19 5.44
C ASP A 32 -0.32 -9.60 4.09
N LEU A 33 0.46 -10.35 3.30
CA LEU A 33 0.11 -10.74 1.93
C LEU A 33 -1.17 -11.59 1.85
N GLU A 34 -1.46 -12.38 2.87
CA GLU A 34 -2.67 -13.19 2.93
C GLU A 34 -3.90 -12.28 3.09
N LYS A 35 -3.87 -11.34 4.03
CA LYS A 35 -4.95 -10.34 4.20
C LYS A 35 -5.11 -9.43 2.99
N LEU A 36 -4.00 -9.08 2.34
CA LEU A 36 -4.00 -8.27 1.13
C LEU A 36 -4.47 -9.07 -0.10
N GLN A 37 -4.53 -10.40 -0.01
CA GLN A 37 -4.79 -11.31 -1.14
C GLN A 37 -3.84 -11.05 -2.32
N LEU A 38 -2.56 -10.83 -2.01
CA LEU A 38 -1.51 -10.51 -2.96
C LEU A 38 -0.39 -11.54 -2.92
N THR A 39 0.20 -11.80 -4.08
CA THR A 39 1.51 -12.44 -4.17
C THR A 39 2.63 -11.40 -3.99
N GLU A 40 3.85 -11.85 -3.66
CA GLU A 40 5.02 -10.97 -3.59
C GLU A 40 5.28 -10.22 -4.91
N LYS A 41 5.07 -10.89 -6.06
CA LYS A 41 5.24 -10.29 -7.38
C LYS A 41 4.29 -9.11 -7.59
N GLU A 42 3.04 -9.24 -7.14
CA GLU A 42 2.03 -8.20 -7.28
C GLU A 42 2.28 -7.03 -6.34
N LEU A 43 2.69 -7.30 -5.10
CA LEU A 43 3.12 -6.25 -4.17
C LEU A 43 4.31 -5.47 -4.75
N ASN A 44 5.31 -6.17 -5.31
CA ASN A 44 6.46 -5.54 -5.96
C ASN A 44 6.05 -4.61 -7.12
N ILE A 45 5.08 -5.02 -7.95
CA ILE A 45 4.54 -4.20 -9.04
C ILE A 45 3.88 -2.93 -8.48
N ILE A 46 3.00 -3.09 -7.47
CA ILE A 46 2.27 -1.97 -6.86
C ILE A 46 3.24 -0.96 -6.23
N ILE A 47 4.19 -1.43 -5.41
CA ILE A 47 5.17 -0.57 -4.74
C ILE A 47 6.05 0.16 -5.77
N ARG A 48 6.50 -0.52 -6.82
CA ARG A 48 7.28 0.11 -7.88
C ARG A 48 6.49 1.24 -8.55
N ASN A 49 5.23 1.01 -8.89
CA ASN A 49 4.38 2.03 -9.50
C ASN A 49 4.14 3.20 -8.55
N ALA A 50 3.78 2.93 -7.29
CA ALA A 50 3.51 3.95 -6.28
C ALA A 50 4.75 4.84 -6.00
N VAL A 51 5.95 4.26 -5.96
CA VAL A 51 7.21 5.02 -5.84
C VAL A 51 7.47 5.85 -7.11
N THR A 52 7.32 5.24 -8.29
CA THR A 52 7.57 5.90 -9.59
C THR A 52 6.62 7.10 -9.80
N GLU A 53 5.36 6.95 -9.42
CA GLU A 53 4.32 7.98 -9.47
C GLU A 53 4.39 8.97 -8.30
N LYS A 54 5.38 8.83 -7.40
CA LYS A 54 5.60 9.68 -6.22
C LYS A 54 4.41 9.73 -5.27
N LEU A 55 3.61 8.67 -5.20
CA LEU A 55 2.53 8.52 -4.22
C LEU A 55 3.07 8.17 -2.83
N VAL A 56 4.21 7.48 -2.79
CA VAL A 56 4.89 7.06 -1.54
C VAL A 56 6.36 7.45 -1.55
N THR A 57 6.94 7.59 -0.36
CA THR A 57 8.36 7.85 -0.13
C THR A 57 8.91 6.96 1.00
N GLY A 58 10.24 6.99 1.19
CA GLY A 58 10.93 6.18 2.19
C GLY A 58 10.89 4.68 1.91
N ILE A 59 10.76 4.32 0.63
CA ILE A 59 10.87 2.97 0.10
C ILE A 59 11.89 3.00 -1.03
N ALA A 60 12.95 2.20 -0.93
CA ALA A 60 13.98 2.08 -1.95
C ALA A 60 13.67 0.92 -2.90
N LEU A 61 13.65 1.16 -4.20
CA LEU A 61 13.54 0.11 -5.21
C LEU A 61 14.90 -0.54 -5.44
N ILE A 62 14.94 -1.88 -5.46
CA ILE A 62 16.14 -2.66 -5.75
C ILE A 62 15.93 -3.37 -7.08
N GLU A 63 16.73 -3.01 -8.08
CA GLU A 63 16.67 -3.62 -9.41
C GLU A 63 16.89 -5.13 -9.32
N GLY A 64 16.01 -5.92 -9.96
CA GLY A 64 16.08 -7.38 -9.95
C GLY A 64 15.67 -8.07 -8.64
N PHE A 65 15.58 -7.35 -7.51
CA PHE A 65 15.34 -7.95 -6.18
C PHE A 65 14.10 -7.44 -5.43
N GLY A 66 13.42 -6.39 -5.91
CA GLY A 66 12.17 -5.89 -5.31
C GLY A 66 12.30 -4.51 -4.69
N PHE A 67 12.03 -4.39 -3.39
CA PHE A 67 12.13 -3.12 -2.64
C PHE A 67 12.56 -3.32 -1.18
N LYS A 68 13.08 -2.25 -0.56
CA LYS A 68 13.38 -2.16 0.87
C LYS A 68 12.62 -1.00 1.49
N VAL A 69 11.92 -1.27 2.59
CA VAL A 69 11.23 -0.27 3.40
C VAL A 69 12.23 0.41 4.33
N ILE A 70 12.24 1.75 4.37
CA ILE A 70 13.17 2.55 5.20
C ILE A 70 12.39 3.38 6.22
N VAL A 71 11.52 4.29 5.75
CA VAL A 71 10.58 5.07 6.57
C VAL A 71 9.35 5.33 5.70
N PRO A 72 8.46 4.33 5.53
CA PRO A 72 7.40 4.40 4.53
C PRO A 72 6.42 5.51 4.88
N GLN A 73 6.17 6.41 3.92
CA GLN A 73 5.25 7.52 4.09
C GLN A 73 4.45 7.73 2.80
N LEU A 74 3.20 8.15 2.94
CA LEU A 74 2.49 8.78 1.82
C LEU A 74 3.08 10.17 1.58
N THR A 75 3.16 10.56 0.30
CA THR A 75 3.39 11.96 -0.06
C THR A 75 2.07 12.72 -0.02
N THR A 76 2.10 14.05 -0.13
CA THR A 76 0.88 14.85 -0.34
C THR A 76 0.07 14.36 -1.54
N ALA A 77 0.74 14.00 -2.65
CA ALA A 77 0.09 13.43 -3.83
C ALA A 77 -0.55 12.07 -3.54
N GLY A 78 0.07 11.25 -2.68
CA GLY A 78 -0.51 9.98 -2.21
C GLY A 78 -1.80 10.18 -1.41
N TYR A 79 -1.83 11.16 -0.51
CA TYR A 79 -3.04 11.52 0.24
C TYR A 79 -4.16 12.02 -0.68
N GLU A 80 -3.84 12.96 -1.57
CA GLU A 80 -4.82 13.48 -2.54
C GLU A 80 -5.36 12.37 -3.44
N PHE A 81 -4.51 11.44 -3.86
CA PHE A 81 -4.92 10.30 -4.65
C PHE A 81 -5.91 9.41 -3.89
N LEU A 82 -5.64 9.06 -2.62
CA LEU A 82 -6.55 8.28 -1.80
C LEU A 82 -7.92 8.96 -1.59
N GLU A 83 -7.92 10.27 -1.36
CA GLU A 83 -9.15 11.01 -1.01
C GLU A 83 -10.00 11.38 -2.23
N ASN A 84 -9.36 11.81 -3.32
CA ASN A 84 -10.05 12.49 -4.42
C ASN A 84 -10.17 11.65 -5.70
N ASN A 85 -9.37 10.60 -5.86
CA ASN A 85 -9.44 9.76 -7.05
C ASN A 85 -10.72 8.90 -7.06
N SER A 86 -11.43 8.89 -8.18
CA SER A 86 -12.68 8.13 -8.35
C SER A 86 -12.49 6.62 -8.19
N GLN A 87 -11.36 6.08 -8.63
CA GLN A 87 -11.01 4.67 -8.50
C GLN A 87 -10.68 4.31 -7.05
N MET A 88 -10.05 5.21 -6.28
CA MET A 88 -9.80 5.00 -4.84
C MET A 88 -11.11 5.02 -4.04
N LYS A 89 -12.04 5.91 -4.38
CA LYS A 89 -13.40 5.90 -3.79
C LYS A 89 -14.14 4.60 -4.10
N GLN A 90 -14.00 4.07 -5.31
CA GLN A 90 -14.60 2.79 -5.69
C GLN A 90 -13.92 1.62 -4.97
N ALA A 91 -12.59 1.61 -4.90
CA ALA A 91 -11.82 0.63 -4.17
C ALA A 91 -12.28 0.56 -2.71
N TYR A 92 -12.38 1.70 -2.03
CA TYR A 92 -12.87 1.79 -0.66
C TYR A 92 -14.28 1.21 -0.47
N LYS A 93 -15.19 1.43 -1.42
CA LYS A 93 -16.55 0.85 -1.36
C LYS A 93 -16.53 -0.68 -1.42
N ILE A 94 -15.82 -1.25 -2.38
CA ILE A 94 -15.63 -2.71 -2.51
C ILE A 94 -15.05 -3.28 -1.21
N LEU A 95 -14.06 -2.59 -0.68
CA LEU A 95 -13.31 -2.95 0.50
C LEU A 95 -14.13 -2.86 1.80
N LYS A 96 -15.14 -1.99 1.87
CA LYS A 96 -16.11 -1.98 2.99
C LYS A 96 -17.01 -3.21 3.02
N GLU A 97 -17.29 -3.80 1.87
CA GLU A 97 -18.10 -5.01 1.76
C GLU A 97 -17.31 -6.26 2.19
N ILE A 98 -15.98 -6.20 2.05
CA ILE A 98 -15.05 -7.23 2.53
C ILE A 98 -14.72 -6.94 4.01
N LYS A 99 -15.49 -7.55 4.91
CA LYS A 99 -15.25 -7.44 6.36
C LYS A 99 -13.82 -7.87 6.71
N GLY A 100 -13.14 -7.04 7.52
CA GLY A 100 -11.88 -7.40 8.18
C GLY A 100 -10.59 -7.10 7.41
N TRP A 101 -10.64 -6.57 6.18
CA TRP A 101 -9.38 -6.19 5.51
C TRP A 101 -8.87 -4.81 5.98
N ILE A 102 -9.76 -3.86 6.32
CA ILE A 102 -9.40 -2.44 6.54
C ILE A 102 -8.33 -2.35 7.63
N PRO A 103 -7.12 -1.88 7.31
CA PRO A 103 -6.03 -1.84 8.27
C PRO A 103 -6.42 -1.00 9.49
N GLY A 104 -6.26 -1.55 10.70
CA GLY A 104 -6.57 -0.87 11.97
C GLY A 104 -8.02 -0.98 12.46
N MET A 105 -8.94 -1.55 11.69
CA MET A 105 -10.27 -1.96 12.19
C MET A 105 -10.22 -3.45 12.57
N ASN A 106 -10.03 -3.73 13.86
CA ASN A 106 -10.25 -5.06 14.45
C ASN A 106 -11.73 -5.28 14.73
#